data_AF-A0A0M2U3B6-F1
#
_entry.id   AF-A0A0M2U3B6-F1
#
_cell.length_a   1.000
_cell.length_b   1.000
_cell.length_c   1.000
_cell.angle_alpha   90.00
_cell.angle_beta   90.00
_cell.angle_gamma   90.00
#
_symmetry.space_group_name_H-M   'P 1'
#
loop_
_entity.id
_entity.type
_entity.pdbx_description
1 polymer ?
#
loop_
_entity_poly.entity_id
_entity_poly.type
_entity_poly.pdbx_seq_one_letter_code
_entity_poly.pdbx_strand_id
1 'polypeptide(L)'
;MPSKNPRMMLTLPPELAHAFEEFREATGTAPASFVVRLLMESLPMIRSVTEASRAAAKDQQEALDILQSAMGAALHQGTSAQLEMLEAGTALRRARGTKPKKAKP
;
A
#
# COMPACT_ATOMS: atom_id res chain seq x y z
N MET A 1 14.21 -26.23 -16.23
CA MET A 1 12.88 -25.93 -15.67
C MET A 1 12.69 -24.42 -15.70
N PRO A 2 11.62 -23.88 -16.30
CA PRO A 2 11.33 -22.44 -16.16
C PRO A 2 11.14 -22.13 -14.67
N SER A 3 11.71 -21.02 -14.19
CA SER A 3 11.60 -20.68 -12.78
C SER A 3 10.15 -20.43 -12.40
N LYS A 4 9.74 -20.93 -11.23
CA LYS A 4 8.37 -20.79 -10.69
C LYS A 4 7.90 -19.33 -10.61
N ASN A 5 8.85 -18.40 -10.49
CA ASN A 5 8.60 -16.95 -10.49
C ASN A 5 9.36 -16.31 -11.67
N PRO A 6 8.67 -15.59 -12.57
CA PRO A 6 9.32 -14.84 -13.64
C PRO A 6 10.14 -13.68 -13.06
N ARG A 7 11.29 -13.39 -13.68
CA ARG A 7 12.12 -12.24 -13.33
C ARG A 7 11.73 -11.05 -14.18
N MET A 8 11.63 -9.88 -13.55
CA MET A 8 11.43 -8.59 -14.20
C MET A 8 12.60 -7.69 -13.83
N MET A 9 13.29 -7.16 -14.84
CA MET A 9 14.37 -6.18 -14.65
C MET A 9 13.79 -4.78 -14.82
N LEU A 10 13.98 -3.92 -13.83
CA LEU A 10 13.53 -2.53 -13.84
C LEU A 10 14.74 -1.61 -13.90
N THR A 11 14.66 -0.58 -14.73
CA THR A 11 15.63 0.53 -14.71
C THR A 11 15.07 1.59 -13.78
N LEU A 12 15.82 1.92 -12.72
CA LEU A 12 15.38 2.87 -11.71
C LEU A 12 15.94 4.27 -12.04
N PRO A 13 15.10 5.31 -12.06
CA PRO A 13 15.57 6.69 -12.03
C PRO A 13 16.42 6.95 -10.76
N PRO A 14 17.39 7.89 -10.82
CA PRO A 14 18.29 8.17 -9.70
C PRO A 14 17.56 8.50 -8.38
N GLU A 15 16.48 9.29 -8.46
CA GLU A 15 15.67 9.70 -7.32
C GLU A 15 14.98 8.51 -6.62
N LEU A 16 14.51 7.53 -7.41
CA LEU A 16 13.86 6.34 -6.87
C LEU A 16 14.89 5.38 -6.25
N ALA A 17 16.05 5.26 -6.89
CA ALA A 17 17.15 4.47 -6.36
C ALA A 17 17.61 5.01 -4.99
N HIS A 18 17.74 6.32 -4.86
CA HIS A 18 18.11 6.96 -3.59
C HIS A 18 17.08 6.71 -2.48
N ALA A 19 15.79 6.91 -2.78
CA ALA A 19 14.71 6.65 -1.81
C ALA A 19 14.68 5.18 -1.33
N PHE A 20 14.99 4.23 -2.22
CA PHE A 20 15.09 2.81 -1.85
C PHE A 20 16.31 2.49 -1.00
N GLU A 21 17.42 3.20 -1.18
CA GLU A 21 18.57 3.06 -0.30
C GLU A 21 18.27 3.57 1.11
N GLU A 22 17.67 4.76 1.23
CA GLU A 22 17.23 5.29 2.54
C GLU A 22 16.22 4.35 3.21
N PHE A 23 15.26 3.81 2.45
CA PHE A 23 14.31 2.83 2.96
C PHE A 23 15.02 1.56 3.48
N ARG A 24 16.02 1.06 2.76
CA ARG A 24 16.81 -0.10 3.17
C ARG A 24 17.57 0.18 4.47
N GLU A 25 18.20 1.35 4.59
CA GLU A 25 18.93 1.76 5.79
C GLU A 25 18.00 1.89 7.01
N ALA A 26 16.81 2.46 6.83
CA ALA A 26 15.86 2.66 7.92
C ALA A 26 15.15 1.37 8.37
N THR A 27 14.86 0.45 7.45
CA THR A 27 14.01 -0.72 7.72
C THR A 27 14.75 -2.06 7.73
N GLY A 28 15.97 -2.11 7.20
CA GLY A 28 16.71 -3.34 6.94
C GLY A 28 16.09 -4.24 5.85
N THR A 29 15.04 -3.77 5.17
CA THR A 29 14.30 -4.56 4.17
C THR A 29 14.88 -4.35 2.77
N ALA A 30 15.03 -5.44 2.02
CA ALA A 30 15.47 -5.37 0.63
C ALA A 30 14.42 -4.65 -0.24
N PRO A 31 14.79 -3.61 -1.02
CA PRO A 31 13.84 -2.86 -1.85
C PRO A 31 13.02 -3.72 -2.81
N ALA A 32 13.62 -4.75 -3.40
CA ALA A 32 12.92 -5.67 -4.30
C ALA A 32 11.75 -6.40 -3.61
N SER A 33 11.95 -6.85 -2.36
CA SER A 33 10.89 -7.52 -1.59
C SER A 33 9.77 -6.55 -1.22
N PHE A 34 10.12 -5.30 -0.88
CA PHE A 34 9.15 -4.24 -0.63
C PHE A 34 8.31 -3.94 -1.89
N VAL A 35 8.95 -3.75 -3.05
CA VAL A 35 8.25 -3.48 -4.32
C VAL A 35 7.33 -4.63 -4.71
N VAL A 36 7.78 -5.89 -4.61
CA VAL A 36 6.91 -7.05 -4.90
C VAL A 36 5.69 -7.05 -4.00
N ARG A 37 5.86 -6.79 -2.69
CA ARG A 37 4.73 -6.73 -1.76
C ARG A 37 3.77 -5.59 -2.10
N LEU A 38 4.29 -4.39 -2.37
CA LEU A 38 3.49 -3.23 -2.76
C LEU A 38 2.67 -3.51 -4.04
N LEU A 39 3.29 -4.15 -5.04
CA LEU A 39 2.61 -4.51 -6.28
C LEU A 39 1.55 -5.60 -6.08
N MET A 40 1.81 -6.57 -5.19
CA MET A 40 0.82 -7.59 -4.81
C MET A 40 -0.39 -6.96 -4.12
N GLU A 41 -0.18 -6.01 -3.21
CA GLU A 41 -1.25 -5.26 -2.55
C GLU A 41 -2.02 -4.37 -3.55
N SER A 42 -1.32 -3.86 -4.58
CA SER A 42 -1.92 -3.02 -5.64
C SER A 42 -2.60 -3.80 -6.77
N LEU A 43 -2.60 -5.14 -6.75
CA LEU A 43 -3.17 -5.97 -7.82
C LEU A 43 -4.62 -5.61 -8.21
N PRO A 44 -5.56 -5.33 -7.27
CA PRO A 44 -6.91 -4.95 -7.64
C PRO A 44 -6.94 -3.66 -8.46
N MET A 45 -6.19 -2.65 -8.05
CA MET A 45 -6.09 -1.38 -8.77
C MET A 45 -5.50 -1.58 -10.17
N ILE A 46 -4.42 -2.35 -10.29
CA ILE A 46 -3.78 -2.65 -11.58
C ILE A 46 -4.78 -3.32 -12.53
N ARG A 47 -5.62 -4.24 -12.03
CA ARG A 47 -6.68 -4.88 -12.80
C ARG A 47 -7.75 -3.88 -13.25
N SER A 48 -8.25 -3.04 -12.34
CA SER A 48 -9.26 -2.02 -12.67
C SER A 48 -8.76 -1.02 -13.72
N VAL A 49 -7.50 -0.57 -13.62
CA VAL A 49 -6.89 0.31 -14.64
C VAL A 49 -6.74 -0.41 -15.97
N THR A 50 -6.34 -1.68 -15.96
CA THR A 50 -6.23 -2.49 -17.18
C THR A 50 -7.59 -2.66 -17.85
N GLU A 51 -8.64 -2.92 -17.08
CA GLU A 51 -10.01 -3.07 -17.56
C GLU A 51 -10.55 -1.75 -18.13
N ALA A 52 -10.40 -0.66 -17.39
CA ALA A 52 -10.75 0.68 -17.87
C ALA A 52 -9.99 1.04 -19.15
N SER A 53 -8.70 0.71 -19.26
CA SER A 53 -7.93 0.96 -20.49
C SER A 53 -8.45 0.15 -21.68
N ARG A 54 -8.94 -1.07 -21.46
CA ARG A 54 -9.58 -1.89 -22.50
C ARG A 54 -10.96 -1.35 -22.88
N ALA A 55 -11.73 -0.87 -21.91
CA ALA A 55 -13.03 -0.25 -22.12
C ALA A 55 -12.90 1.07 -22.88
N ALA A 56 -11.91 1.91 -22.55
CA ALA A 56 -11.69 3.22 -23.17
C ALA A 56 -11.44 3.13 -24.68
N ALA A 57 -10.91 2.01 -25.16
CA ALA A 57 -10.73 1.75 -26.59
C ALA A 57 -12.05 1.49 -27.34
N LYS A 58 -13.17 1.28 -26.62
CA LYS A 58 -14.50 0.98 -27.15
C LYS A 58 -15.53 2.04 -26.74
N ASP A 59 -15.59 2.36 -25.45
CA ASP A 59 -16.50 3.30 -24.83
C ASP A 59 -15.79 4.04 -23.67
N GLN A 60 -15.68 5.36 -23.79
CA GLN A 60 -15.04 6.20 -22.77
C GLN A 60 -15.87 6.33 -21.49
N GLN A 61 -17.20 6.23 -21.59
CA GLN A 61 -18.08 6.32 -20.42
C GLN A 61 -17.95 5.08 -19.55
N GLU A 62 -17.92 3.89 -20.18
CA GLU A 62 -17.69 2.62 -19.49
C GLU A 62 -16.34 2.61 -18.74
N ALA A 63 -15.29 3.14 -19.37
CA ALA A 63 -13.98 3.27 -18.72
C ALA A 63 -13.99 4.18 -17.49
N LEU A 64 -14.72 5.31 -17.57
CA LEU A 64 -14.87 6.23 -16.44
C LEU A 64 -15.64 5.57 -15.29
N ASP A 65 -16.72 4.84 -15.58
CA ASP A 65 -17.53 4.17 -14.56
C ASP A 65 -16.72 3.10 -13.80
N ILE A 66 -15.86 2.35 -14.51
CA ILE A 66 -14.95 1.36 -13.91
C ILE A 66 -13.95 2.05 -12.97
N LEU A 67 -13.34 3.15 -13.41
CA LEU A 67 -12.37 3.90 -12.60
C LEU A 67 -13.03 4.53 -11.36
N GLN A 68 -14.22 5.11 -11.52
CA GLN A 68 -14.97 5.70 -10.41
C GLN A 68 -15.33 4.64 -9.36
N SER A 69 -15.76 3.46 -9.80
CA SER A 69 -16.08 2.34 -8.91
C SER A 69 -14.84 1.86 -8.15
N ALA A 70 -13.70 1.72 -8.84
CA ALA A 70 -12.43 1.33 -8.22
C ALA A 70 -11.95 2.39 -7.20
N MET A 71 -12.08 3.67 -7.52
CA MET A 71 -11.73 4.77 -6.63
C MET A 71 -12.64 4.81 -5.40
N GLY A 72 -13.95 4.61 -5.57
CA GLY A 72 -14.90 4.52 -4.46
C GLY A 72 -14.55 3.39 -3.48
N ALA A 73 -14.20 2.22 -4.01
CA ALA A 73 -13.74 1.09 -3.19
C ALA A 73 -12.45 1.40 -2.41
N ALA A 74 -11.48 2.08 -3.04
CA ALA A 74 -10.24 2.47 -2.40
C ALA A 74 -10.46 3.50 -1.27
N LEU A 75 -11.32 4.50 -1.48
CA LEU A 75 -11.67 5.50 -0.46
C LEU A 75 -12.36 4.87 0.75
N HIS A 76 -13.24 3.90 0.51
CA HIS A 76 -13.91 3.17 1.58
C HIS A 76 -12.90 2.40 2.45
N GLN A 77 -11.95 1.69 1.83
CA GLN A 77 -10.86 1.00 2.53
C GLN A 77 -9.94 1.96 3.29
N GLY A 78 -9.64 3.13 2.73
CA GLY A 78 -8.86 4.16 3.42
C GLY A 78 -9.58 4.69 4.66
N THR A 79 -10.90 4.87 4.58
CA THR A 79 -11.73 5.32 5.69
C THR A 79 -11.77 4.29 6.82
N SER A 80 -11.90 2.99 6.50
CA SER A 80 -11.86 1.93 7.51
C SER A 80 -10.49 1.86 8.20
N ALA A 81 -9.39 1.94 7.44
CA ALA A 81 -8.05 1.95 8.01
C ALA A 81 -7.81 3.15 8.94
N GLN A 82 -8.35 4.33 8.61
CA GLN A 82 -8.26 5.50 9.48
C GLN A 82 -8.98 5.29 10.82
N LEU A 83 -10.15 4.64 10.81
CA LEU A 83 -10.89 4.30 12.04
C LEU A 83 -10.09 3.31 12.90
N GLU A 84 -9.52 2.26 12.30
CA GLU A 84 -8.68 1.30 13.01
C GLU A 84 -7.45 1.96 13.66
N MET A 85 -6.82 2.92 12.97
CA MET A 85 -5.70 3.68 13.54
C MET A 85 -6.11 4.55 14.72
N LEU A 86 -7.29 5.19 14.66
CA LEU A 86 -7.83 5.97 15.77
C LEU A 86 -8.08 5.06 16.98
N GLU A 87 -8.66 3.89 16.76
CA GLU A 87 -8.87 2.88 17.81
C GLU A 87 -7.55 2.42 18.43
N ALA A 88 -6.56 2.04 17.61
CA ALA A 88 -5.23 1.66 18.08
C ALA A 88 -4.56 2.77 18.90
N GLY A 89 -4.67 4.03 18.45
CA GLY A 89 -4.14 5.20 19.17
C GLY A 89 -4.85 5.45 20.51
N THR A 90 -6.16 5.20 20.61
CA THR A 90 -6.88 5.28 21.88
C THR A 90 -6.50 4.14 22.83
N ALA A 91 -6.31 2.92 22.32
CA ALA A 91 -5.86 1.77 23.09
C ALA A 91 -4.45 2.00 23.69
N LEU A 92 -3.52 2.52 22.89
CA LEU A 92 -2.16 2.88 23.34
C LEU A 92 -2.17 3.96 24.42
N ARG A 93 -3.04 4.98 24.30
CA ARG A 93 -3.23 6.01 25.34
C ARG A 93 -3.77 5.42 26.65
N ARG A 94 -4.77 4.53 26.58
CA ARG A 94 -5.32 3.83 27.75
C ARG A 94 -4.26 2.96 28.43
N ALA A 95 -3.48 2.19 27.66
CA ALA A 95 -2.40 1.34 28.19
C ALA A 95 -1.25 2.13 28.84
N ARG A 96 -1.01 3.38 28.41
CA ARG A 96 -0.04 4.28 29.06
C ARG A 96 -0.56 4.88 30.36
N GLY A 97 -1.86 5.17 30.46
CA GLY A 97 -2.49 5.77 31.64
C GLY A 97 -2.62 4.84 32.85
N THR A 98 -2.50 3.52 32.67
CA THR A 98 -2.70 2.52 33.74
C THR A 98 -1.42 2.06 34.45
N LYS A 99 -0.24 2.61 34.14
CA LYS A 99 0.98 2.28 34.91
C LYS A 99 0.93 2.97 36.28
N PRO A 100 0.83 2.23 37.41
CA PRO A 100 0.80 2.85 38.74
C PRO A 100 2.17 3.48 39.01
N LYS A 101 2.17 4.78 39.34
CA LYS A 101 3.33 5.48 39.90
C LYS A 101 3.72 4.73 41.18
N LYS A 102 4.79 3.95 41.16
CA LYS A 102 5.39 3.40 42.39
C LYS A 102 5.80 4.60 43.25
N ALA A 103 5.03 4.86 44.30
CA ALA A 103 5.44 5.73 45.39
C ALA A 103 6.72 5.13 46.00
N LYS A 104 7.82 5.89 45.95
CA LYS A 104 9.04 5.52 46.67
C LYS A 104 8.87 5.87 48.16
N PRO A 105 9.41 5.05 49.07
CA PRO A 105 9.31 5.25 50.51
C PRO A 105 10.06 6.50 50.99
#